data_AF-A0A927QLR5-F1
#
_entry.id   AF-A0A927QLR5-F1
#
_cell.length_a   1.000
_cell.length_b   1.000
_cell.length_c   1.000
_cell.angle_alpha   90.00
_cell.angle_beta   90.00
_cell.angle_gamma   90.00
#
_symmetry.space_group_name_H-M   'P 1'
#
loop_
_entity.id
_entity.type
_entity.pdbx_description
1 polymer ?
#
loop_
_entity_poly.entity_id
_entity_poly.type
_entity_poly.pdbx_seq_one_letter_code
_entity_poly.pdbx_strand_id
1 'polypeptide(L)' 'MAELEKEDIILKNKIADRIQFLRIETGLSQSEFAQKHDIDRQIINRWESTINKRGITIYTINKFCKMIGISLKDFFDF' A
#
# COMPACT_ATOMS: atom_id res chain seq x y z
N MET A 1 -22.37 7.33 7.76
CA MET A 1 -21.14 6.53 7.94
C MET A 1 -20.37 7.19 9.06
N ALA A 2 -19.91 6.45 10.05
CA ALA A 2 -19.09 7.03 11.12
C ALA A 2 -17.85 7.70 10.52
N GLU A 3 -17.52 8.89 10.99
CA GLU A 3 -16.29 9.60 10.63
C GLU A 3 -15.10 8.80 11.18
N LEU A 4 -14.02 8.68 10.40
CA LEU A 4 -12.82 7.98 10.88
C LEU A 4 -12.22 8.80 12.02
N GLU A 5 -11.86 8.12 13.12
CA GLU A 5 -11.15 8.79 14.19
C GLU A 5 -9.76 9.22 13.73
N LYS A 6 -9.17 10.22 14.40
CA LYS A 6 -7.82 10.71 14.06
C LYS A 6 -6.80 9.57 14.04
N GLU A 7 -6.95 8.61 14.95
CA GLU A 7 -6.08 7.44 15.04
C GLU A 7 -6.19 6.53 13.81
N ASP A 8 -7.39 6.31 13.29
CA ASP A 8 -7.62 5.54 12.06
C ASP A 8 -6.97 6.20 10.85
N ILE A 9 -7.04 7.54 10.77
CA ILE A 9 -6.38 8.31 9.70
C ILE A 9 -4.86 8.14 9.76
N ILE A 10 -4.29 8.23 10.97
CA ILE A 10 -2.84 8.04 11.18
C ILE A 10 -2.44 6.61 10.79
N LEU A 11 -3.18 5.59 11.25
CA LEU A 11 -2.89 4.20 10.94
C LEU A 11 -2.95 3.92 9.44
N LYS A 12 -4.02 4.37 8.78
CA LYS A 12 -4.17 4.28 7.32
C LYS A 12 -2.97 4.90 6.59
N ASN A 13 -2.54 6.09 6.99
CA ASN A 13 -1.46 6.79 6.32
C ASN A 13 -0.14 6.04 6.48
N LYS A 14 0.16 5.52 7.68
CA LYS A 14 1.33 4.66 7.90
C LYS A 14 1.34 3.43 7.00
N ILE A 15 0.18 2.81 6.76
CA ILE A 15 0.07 1.66 5.85
C ILE A 15 0.36 2.07 4.39
N ALA A 16 -0.17 3.22 3.95
CA ALA A 16 0.08 3.75 2.61
C ALA A 16 1.57 4.07 2.41
N ASP A 17 2.19 4.74 3.38
CA ASP A 17 3.61 5.08 3.39
C ASP A 17 4.49 3.82 3.38
N ARG A 18 4.10 2.77 4.14
CA ARG A 18 4.82 1.48 4.15
C ARG A 18 4.78 0.78 2.79
N ILE A 19 3.65 0.82 2.07
CA ILE A 19 3.58 0.29 0.70
C ILE A 19 4.49 1.07 -0.23
N GLN A 20 4.43 2.40 -0.17
CA GLN A 20 5.28 3.26 -1.00
C GLN A 20 6.75 2.97 -0.75
N PHE A 21 7.17 2.91 0.52
CA PHE A 21 8.52 2.58 0.93
C PHE A 21 8.97 1.24 0.33
N LEU A 22 8.22 0.17 0.57
CA LEU A 22 8.56 -1.17 0.07
C LEU A 22 8.59 -1.24 -1.46
N ARG A 23 7.72 -0.50 -2.16
CA ARG A 23 7.80 -0.39 -3.62
C ARG A 23 9.11 0.28 -4.04
N ILE A 24 9.48 1.39 -3.41
CA ILE A 24 10.70 2.12 -3.75
C ILE A 24 11.94 1.25 -3.53
N GLU A 25 11.96 0.41 -2.49
CA GLU A 25 13.03 -0.58 -2.25
C GLU A 25 13.17 -1.61 -3.38
N THR A 26 12.14 -1.84 -4.20
CA THR A 26 12.27 -2.68 -5.41
C THR A 26 12.99 -1.97 -6.56
N GLY A 27 13.27 -0.68 -6.45
CA GLY A 27 13.86 0.17 -7.48
C GLY A 27 12.90 0.62 -8.58
N LEU A 28 11.60 0.33 -8.45
CA LEU A 28 10.59 0.58 -9.49
C LEU A 28 9.74 1.81 -9.15
N SER A 29 9.46 2.66 -10.14
CA SER A 29 8.40 3.67 -10.06
C SER A 29 7.00 3.01 -10.01
N GLN A 30 5.95 3.80 -9.72
CA GLN A 30 4.58 3.28 -9.75
C GLN A 30 4.19 2.71 -11.11
N SER A 31 4.61 3.35 -12.21
CA SER A 31 4.32 2.89 -13.58
C SER A 31 5.03 1.58 -13.88
N GLU A 32 6.31 1.46 -13.53
CA GLU A 32 7.10 0.25 -13.77
C GLU A 32 6.62 -0.91 -12.91
N PHE A 33 6.28 -0.64 -11.64
CA PHE A 33 5.69 -1.65 -10.75
C PHE A 33 4.36 -2.16 -11.29
N ALA A 34 3.50 -1.25 -11.74
CA ALA A 34 2.21 -1.59 -12.32
C ALA A 34 2.36 -2.44 -13.60
N GLN A 35 3.26 -2.04 -14.49
CA GLN A 35 3.58 -2.81 -15.70
C GLN A 35 4.15 -4.20 -15.37
N LYS A 36 5.10 -4.28 -14.44
CA LYS A 36 5.75 -5.54 -14.03
C LYS A 36 4.75 -6.56 -13.47
N HIS A 37 3.72 -6.09 -12.77
CA HIS A 37 2.73 -6.95 -12.11
C HIS A 37 1.38 -7.00 -12.86
N ASP A 38 1.32 -6.49 -14.08
CA ASP A 38 0.11 -6.46 -14.94
C ASP A 38 -1.13 -5.92 -14.20
N ILE A 39 -0.98 -4.75 -13.59
CA ILE A 39 -2.05 -4.03 -12.91
C ILE A 39 -2.11 -2.58 -13.37
N ASP A 40 -3.26 -1.95 -13.19
CA ASP A 40 -3.43 -0.53 -13.49
C ASP A 40 -2.61 0.33 -12.50
N ARG A 41 -1.85 1.31 -13.02
CA ARG A 41 -1.10 2.28 -12.21
C ARG A 41 -1.99 3.02 -11.19
N GLN A 42 -3.27 3.26 -11.51
CA GLN A 42 -4.25 3.87 -10.61
C GLN A 42 -4.48 3.03 -9.34
N ILE A 43 -4.30 1.72 -9.41
CA ILE A 43 -4.37 0.84 -8.24
C ILE A 43 -3.23 1.15 -7.29
N ILE A 44 -2.00 1.29 -7.81
CA ILE A 44 -0.83 1.66 -7.01
C ILE A 44 -0.99 3.05 -6.40
N ASN A 45 -1.44 4.03 -7.21
CA ASN A 45 -1.73 5.37 -6.71
C ASN A 45 -2.74 5.33 -5.54
N ARG A 46 -3.77 4.50 -5.64
CA ARG A 46 -4.77 4.33 -4.57
C ARG A 46 -4.16 3.70 -3.31
N TRP A 47 -3.29 2.71 -3.47
CA TRP A 47 -2.64 2.02 -2.34
C TRP A 47 -1.70 2.96 -1.56
N GLU A 48 -1.00 3.84 -2.26
CA GLU A 48 -0.03 4.79 -1.70
C GLU A 48 -0.65 6.15 -1.31
N SER A 49 -1.97 6.32 -1.43
CA SER A 49 -2.62 7.61 -1.18
C SER A 49 -3.00 7.83 0.30
N THR A 50 -2.40 8.86 0.90
CA THR A 50 -2.74 9.37 2.23
C THR A 50 -3.95 10.32 2.23
N ILE A 51 -4.34 10.86 1.07
CA ILE A 51 -5.44 11.83 0.93
C ILE A 51 -6.81 11.13 0.84
N ASN A 52 -6.84 9.88 0.37
CA ASN A 52 -8.08 9.12 0.21
C ASN A 52 -8.82 8.92 1.54
N LYS A 53 -10.15 9.06 1.56
CA LYS A 53 -10.97 8.87 2.78
C LYS A 53 -10.97 7.46 3.37
N ARG A 54 -10.44 6.46 2.65
CA ARG A 54 -10.42 5.06 3.07
C ARG A 54 -9.01 4.50 3.01
N GLY A 55 -8.71 3.60 3.94
CA GLY A 55 -7.54 2.74 3.87
C GLY A 55 -7.76 1.55 2.94
N ILE A 56 -6.70 0.80 2.73
CA ILE A 56 -6.75 -0.46 1.99
C ILE A 56 -7.07 -1.62 2.94
N THR A 57 -7.57 -2.72 2.37
CA THR A 57 -7.92 -3.92 3.15
C THR A 57 -6.68 -4.78 3.41
N ILE A 58 -6.74 -5.64 4.42
CA ILE A 58 -5.69 -6.65 4.68
C ILE A 58 -5.45 -7.57 3.48
N TYR A 59 -6.47 -7.87 2.67
CA TYR A 59 -6.33 -8.67 1.45
C TYR A 59 -5.51 -7.94 0.38
N THR A 60 -5.68 -6.62 0.29
CA THR A 60 -4.88 -5.77 -0.60
C THR A 60 -3.42 -5.73 -0.16
N ILE A 61 -3.17 -5.57 1.14
CA ILE A 61 -1.81 -5.63 1.71
C ILE A 61 -1.17 -6.98 1.41
N ASN A 62 -1.89 -8.09 1.62
CA ASN A 62 -1.39 -9.43 1.32
C ASN A 62 -1.08 -9.61 -0.18
N LYS A 63 -1.93 -9.06 -1.07
CA LYS A 63 -1.68 -9.08 -2.51
C LYS A 63 -0.38 -8.34 -2.86
N PHE A 64 -0.17 -7.16 -2.28
CA PHE A 64 1.07 -6.40 -2.45
C PHE A 64 2.29 -7.18 -1.92
N CYS A 65 2.20 -7.76 -0.73
CA CYS A 65 3.28 -8.57 -0.15
C CYS A 65 3.70 -9.72 -1.08
N LYS A 66 2.73 -10.42 -1.68
CA LYS A 66 2.99 -11.47 -2.67
C LYS A 66 3.67 -10.96 -3.94
N MET A 67 3.37 -9.72 -4.38
CA MET A 67 4.02 -9.13 -5.56
C MET A 67 5.51 -8.91 -5.34
N ILE A 68 5.91 -8.53 -4.13
CA ILE A 68 7.32 -8.26 -3.80
C ILE A 68 8.02 -9.41 -3.08
N GLY A 69 7.33 -10.52 -2.83
CA GLY A 69 7.91 -11.75 -2.27
C GLY A 69 8.15 -11.72 -0.75
N ILE A 70 7.40 -10.92 0.01
CA ILE A 70 7.50 -10.87 1.48
C ILE A 70 6.23 -11.44 2.15
N SER A 71 6.31 -11.75 3.44
CA SER A 71 5.14 -12.14 4.23
C SER A 71 4.40 -10.91 4.81
N LEU A 72 3.15 -11.12 5.23
CA LEU A 72 2.42 -10.10 6.00
C LEU A 72 3.12 -9.74 7.31
N LYS A 73 3.85 -10.68 7.93
CA LYS A 73 4.65 -10.39 9.13
C LYS A 73 5.72 -9.35 8.79
N ASP A 74 6.52 -9.59 7.75
CA ASP A 74 7.60 -8.68 7.33
C ASP A 74 7.09 -7.29 6.95
N PHE A 75 5.85 -7.21 6.44
CA PHE A 75 5.21 -5.93 6.16
C PHE A 75 5.02 -5.08 7.42
N PHE A 76 4.60 -5.69 8.54
CA PHE A 76 4.31 -5.01 9.80
C PHE A 76 5.49 -5.02 10.80
N ASP A 77 6.59 -5.70 10.48
CA ASP A 77 7.81 -5.79 11.29
C ASP A 77 8.77 -4.66 10.86
N PHE A 78 8.59 -3.46 11.44
CA PHE A 78 9.38 -2.26 11.16
C PHE A 78 9.53 -1.34 12.37
#